data_AF-A0AA44CCP5-F1
#
_entry.id   AF-A0AA44CCP5-F1
#
_cell.length_a   1.000
_cell.length_b   1.000
_cell.length_c   1.000
_cell.angle_alpha   90.00
_cell.angle_beta   90.00
_cell.angle_gamma   90.00
#
_symmetry.space_group_name_H-M   'P 1'
#
loop_
_entity.id
_entity.type
_entity.pdbx_description
1 polymer ?
#
loop_
_entity_poly.entity_id
_entity_poly.type
_entity_poly.pdbx_seq_one_letter_code
_entity_poly.pdbx_strand_id
1 'polypeptide(L)'
;MSVASRPFLPQEVIRRKRDGETLDQRDLKQFVDGTVSGAVSQAQIGAFTMAVYLNGMSRQERIDYTLAMRDSGRVIDWATVGLEGPTIIDKHSSGGVGDEKVSLIVAPLVAACGIRMPMISARGLGHTGGEIDLLEAIPGYDTVPTTAAFMNIVKDIGCAIIAPTPDLAPADKPIFYARDVCATV
;
A
#
# COMPACT_ATOMS: atom_id res chain seq x y z
N MET A 1 -14.90 -16.60 -31.80
CA MET A 1 -14.48 -15.26 -32.28
C MET A 1 -13.53 -14.69 -31.26
N SER A 2 -12.27 -14.49 -31.63
CA SER A 2 -11.24 -13.94 -30.77
C SER A 2 -11.57 -12.48 -30.48
N VAL A 3 -11.85 -12.14 -29.22
CA VAL A 3 -12.00 -10.75 -28.80
C VAL A 3 -10.61 -10.14 -28.89
N ALA A 4 -10.34 -9.39 -29.96
CA ALA A 4 -9.12 -8.62 -30.09
C ALA A 4 -8.95 -7.78 -28.82
N SER A 5 -7.83 -7.96 -28.11
CA SER A 5 -7.55 -7.23 -26.88
C SER A 5 -7.53 -5.74 -27.19
N ARG A 6 -8.50 -5.00 -26.65
CA ARG A 6 -8.57 -3.55 -26.78
C ARG A 6 -7.22 -2.95 -26.30
N PRO A 7 -6.56 -2.08 -27.09
CA PRO A 7 -5.32 -1.45 -26.67
C PRO A 7 -5.57 -0.61 -25.42
N PHE A 8 -4.65 -0.68 -24.46
CA PHE A 8 -4.75 0.09 -23.22
C PHE A 8 -4.46 1.56 -23.50
N LEU A 9 -5.39 2.42 -23.10
CA LEU A 9 -5.29 3.87 -23.23
C LEU A 9 -5.69 4.49 -21.87
N PRO A 10 -4.75 5.03 -21.09
CA PRO A 10 -5.06 5.61 -19.78
C PRO A 10 -6.16 6.68 -19.83
N GLN A 11 -6.19 7.47 -20.91
CA GLN A 11 -7.22 8.49 -21.14
C GLN A 11 -8.64 7.93 -21.31
N GLU A 12 -8.80 6.70 -21.81
CA GLU A 12 -10.10 6.04 -21.92
C GLU A 12 -10.59 5.62 -20.53
N VAL A 13 -9.70 5.08 -19.70
CA VAL A 13 -9.99 4.71 -18.30
C VAL A 13 -10.42 5.95 -17.50
N ILE A 14 -9.65 7.04 -17.62
CA ILE A 14 -9.98 8.32 -16.97
C ILE A 14 -11.33 8.85 -17.45
N ARG A 15 -11.59 8.85 -18.76
CA ARG A 15 -12.86 9.35 -19.30
C ARG A 15 -14.04 8.57 -18.77
N ARG A 16 -13.99 7.25 -18.82
CA ARG A 16 -15.06 6.39 -18.31
C ARG A 16 -15.33 6.67 -16.83
N LYS A 17 -14.26 6.78 -16.02
CA LYS A 17 -14.42 7.08 -14.61
C LYS A 17 -14.97 8.48 -14.34
N ARG A 18 -14.53 9.48 -15.10
CA ARG A 18 -15.04 10.85 -15.07
C ARG A 18 -16.53 10.89 -15.40
N ASP A 19 -16.98 10.07 -16.35
CA ASP A 19 -18.37 10.01 -16.82
C ASP A 19 -19.26 9.12 -15.92
N GLY A 20 -18.74 8.68 -14.76
CA GLY A 20 -19.49 7.91 -13.76
C GLY A 20 -19.64 6.42 -14.09
N GLU A 21 -18.96 5.93 -15.13
CA GLU A 21 -18.98 4.50 -15.46
C GLU A 21 -18.19 3.67 -14.44
N THR A 22 -18.58 2.40 -14.31
CA THR A 22 -17.82 1.40 -13.56
C THR A 22 -16.68 0.88 -14.42
N LEU A 23 -15.47 0.85 -13.84
CA LEU A 23 -14.30 0.24 -14.45
C LEU A 23 -14.25 -1.26 -14.13
N ASP A 24 -13.76 -2.05 -15.09
CA ASP A 24 -13.54 -3.47 -14.85
C ASP A 24 -12.15 -3.73 -14.24
N GLN A 25 -11.96 -4.94 -13.72
CA GLN A 25 -10.72 -5.38 -13.10
C GLN A 25 -9.50 -5.20 -14.03
N ARG A 26 -9.68 -5.42 -15.33
CA ARG A 26 -8.59 -5.36 -16.31
C ARG A 26 -8.13 -3.91 -16.50
N ASP A 27 -9.06 -2.98 -16.67
CA ASP A 27 -8.74 -1.56 -16.82
C ASP A 27 -8.01 -1.02 -15.59
N LEU A 28 -8.50 -1.35 -14.39
CA LEU A 28 -7.87 -0.96 -13.13
C LEU A 28 -6.46 -1.54 -13.02
N LYS A 29 -6.29 -2.83 -13.33
CA LYS A 29 -4.97 -3.48 -13.30
C LYS A 29 -4.00 -2.83 -14.28
N GLN A 30 -4.40 -2.61 -15.53
CA GLN A 30 -3.54 -1.98 -16.52
C GLN A 30 -3.18 -0.54 -16.16
N PHE A 31 -4.10 0.20 -15.53
CA PHE A 31 -3.82 1.54 -15.03
C PHE A 31 -2.78 1.52 -13.89
N VAL A 32 -2.96 0.63 -12.91
CA VAL A 32 -2.02 0.47 -11.79
C VAL A 32 -0.65 -0.01 -12.24
N ASP A 33 -0.57 -1.04 -13.09
CA ASP A 33 0.71 -1.50 -13.69
C ASP A 33 1.38 -0.37 -14.50
N GLY A 34 0.55 0.47 -15.12
CA GLY A 34 0.96 1.64 -15.87
C GLY A 34 1.65 2.72 -15.02
N THR A 35 1.27 2.87 -13.74
CA THR A 35 1.92 3.84 -12.83
C THR A 35 3.32 3.40 -12.44
N VAL A 36 3.57 2.09 -12.37
CA VAL A 36 4.89 1.52 -12.05
C VAL A 36 5.80 1.52 -13.28
N SER A 37 5.27 1.14 -14.44
CA SER A 37 6.04 1.07 -15.71
C SER A 37 6.31 2.44 -16.35
N GLY A 38 5.63 3.50 -15.90
CA GLY A 38 5.70 4.84 -16.48
C GLY A 38 4.82 5.04 -17.72
N ALA A 39 4.02 4.04 -18.10
CA ALA A 39 3.04 4.16 -19.19
C ALA A 39 1.87 5.10 -18.84
N VAL A 40 1.64 5.34 -17.54
CA VAL A 40 0.70 6.33 -17.01
C VAL A 40 1.50 7.47 -16.40
N SER A 41 1.31 8.69 -16.92
CA SER A 41 2.03 9.87 -16.44
C SER A 41 1.44 10.39 -15.11
N GLN A 42 2.22 11.20 -14.38
CA GLN A 42 1.73 11.85 -13.15
C GLN A 42 0.46 12.68 -13.37
N ALA A 43 0.33 13.36 -14.52
CA ALA A 43 -0.87 14.09 -14.88
C ALA A 43 -2.09 13.18 -15.07
N GLN A 44 -1.88 11.99 -15.64
CA GLN A 44 -2.94 10.99 -15.80
C GLN A 44 -3.35 10.36 -14.47
N ILE A 45 -2.39 10.12 -13.56
CA ILE A 45 -2.67 9.65 -12.20
C ILE A 45 -3.54 10.70 -11.47
N GLY A 46 -3.14 11.97 -11.47
CA GLY A 46 -3.92 13.05 -10.83
C GLY A 46 -5.32 13.23 -11.44
N ALA A 47 -5.45 13.09 -12.76
CA ALA A 47 -6.76 13.14 -13.42
C ALA A 47 -7.65 11.94 -13.01
N PHE A 48 -7.07 10.75 -12.88
CA PHE A 48 -7.78 9.57 -12.42
C PHE A 48 -8.22 9.69 -10.96
N THR A 49 -7.33 10.13 -10.06
CA THR A 49 -7.67 10.29 -8.64
C THR A 49 -8.76 11.34 -8.44
N MET A 50 -8.75 12.42 -9.22
CA MET A 50 -9.83 13.42 -9.20
C MET A 50 -11.16 12.85 -9.73
N ALA A 51 -11.13 12.05 -10.80
CA ALA A 51 -12.33 11.38 -11.31
C ALA A 51 -12.92 10.40 -10.26
N VAL A 52 -12.06 9.67 -9.54
CA VAL A 52 -12.47 8.81 -8.43
C VAL A 52 -13.01 9.61 -7.25
N TYR A 53 -12.40 10.74 -6.91
CA TYR A 53 -12.85 11.63 -5.83
C TYR A 53 -14.28 12.15 -6.10
N LEU A 54 -14.57 12.56 -7.34
CA LEU A 54 -15.87 13.13 -7.71
C LEU A 54 -16.98 12.07 -7.93
N ASN A 55 -16.65 10.90 -8.46
CA ASN A 55 -17.64 9.87 -8.82
C ASN A 55 -17.64 8.64 -7.91
N GLY A 56 -16.69 8.53 -6.97
CA GLY A 56 -16.51 7.38 -6.10
C GLY A 56 -16.12 6.10 -6.84
N MET A 57 -16.08 4.99 -6.12
CA MET A 57 -15.92 3.64 -6.67
C MET A 57 -16.96 2.71 -6.06
N SER A 58 -17.50 1.83 -6.89
CA SER A 58 -18.30 0.68 -6.44
C SER A 58 -17.46 -0.25 -5.54
N ARG A 59 -18.12 -1.13 -4.80
CA ARG A 59 -17.43 -2.10 -3.93
C ARG A 59 -16.46 -2.98 -4.71
N GLN A 60 -16.86 -3.44 -5.91
CA GLN A 60 -16.02 -4.31 -6.72
C GLN A 60 -14.79 -3.56 -7.25
N GLU A 61 -14.97 -2.34 -7.75
CA GLU A 61 -13.85 -1.49 -8.18
C GLU A 61 -12.83 -1.27 -7.05
N ARG A 62 -13.28 -1.04 -5.80
CA ARG A 62 -12.38 -0.89 -4.65
C ARG A 62 -11.56 -2.16 -4.42
N ILE A 63 -12.21 -3.33 -4.47
CA ILE A 63 -11.53 -4.63 -4.31
C ILE A 63 -10.48 -4.80 -5.42
N ASP A 64 -10.88 -4.62 -6.68
CA ASP A 64 -10.01 -4.83 -7.83
C ASP A 64 -8.83 -3.85 -7.84
N TYR A 65 -9.07 -2.60 -7.47
CA TYR A 65 -8.02 -1.58 -7.36
C TYR A 65 -7.04 -1.87 -6.23
N THR A 66 -7.53 -2.24 -5.04
CA THR A 66 -6.67 -2.64 -3.91
C THR A 66 -5.84 -3.87 -4.25
N LEU A 67 -6.43 -4.88 -4.90
CA LEU A 67 -5.70 -6.08 -5.32
C LEU A 67 -4.66 -5.75 -6.39
N ALA A 68 -4.99 -4.90 -7.37
CA ALA A 68 -4.03 -4.45 -8.38
C ALA A 68 -2.85 -3.70 -7.74
N MET A 69 -3.10 -2.84 -6.75
CA MET A 69 -2.02 -2.13 -6.03
C MET A 69 -1.15 -3.10 -5.22
N ARG A 70 -1.76 -4.05 -4.49
CA ARG A 70 -1.04 -5.12 -3.79
C ARG A 70 -0.16 -5.93 -4.75
N ASP A 71 -0.72 -6.32 -5.89
CA ASP A 71 -0.07 -7.19 -6.88
C ASP A 71 0.89 -6.44 -7.81
N SER A 72 1.02 -5.12 -7.66
CA SER A 72 2.01 -4.31 -8.39
C SER A 72 3.45 -4.63 -7.97
N GLY A 73 3.64 -5.31 -6.84
CA GLY A 73 4.93 -5.70 -6.31
C GLY A 73 4.89 -7.07 -5.63
N ARG A 74 5.83 -7.27 -4.72
CA ARG A 74 5.95 -8.49 -3.92
C ARG A 74 4.80 -8.58 -2.91
N VAL A 75 4.19 -9.76 -2.87
CA VAL A 75 3.31 -10.18 -1.77
C VAL A 75 4.12 -11.10 -0.87
N ILE A 76 4.23 -10.78 0.41
CA ILE A 76 5.01 -11.57 1.36
C ILE A 76 4.25 -12.87 1.67
N ASP A 77 4.87 -14.00 1.36
CA ASP A 77 4.40 -15.32 1.76
C ASP A 77 5.17 -15.82 2.99
N TRP A 78 4.51 -15.75 4.14
CA TRP A 78 5.05 -16.13 5.44
C TRP A 78 5.20 -17.64 5.65
N ALA A 79 4.52 -18.47 4.83
CA ALA A 79 4.68 -19.92 4.90
C ALA A 79 6.13 -20.33 4.57
N THR A 80 6.84 -19.54 3.76
CA THR A 80 8.25 -19.77 3.39
C THR A 80 9.21 -19.75 4.57
N VAL A 81 8.83 -19.13 5.69
CA VAL A 81 9.61 -19.11 6.93
C VAL A 81 9.00 -19.97 8.04
N GLY A 82 7.96 -20.74 7.73
CA GLY A 82 7.28 -21.65 8.65
C GLY A 82 6.26 -20.97 9.56
N LEU A 83 5.75 -19.80 9.18
CA LEU A 83 4.66 -19.12 9.90
C LEU A 83 3.33 -19.38 9.19
N GLU A 84 2.31 -19.77 9.95
CA GLU A 84 0.95 -20.00 9.45
C GLU A 84 0.06 -18.77 9.67
N GLY A 85 -0.89 -18.57 8.75
CA GLY A 85 -1.71 -17.36 8.65
C GLY A 85 -2.55 -16.93 9.87
N PRO A 86 -3.12 -17.79 10.73
CA PRO A 86 -4.05 -17.32 11.79
C PRO A 86 -3.37 -16.51 12.89
N THR A 87 -2.03 -16.51 12.96
CA THR A 87 -1.28 -15.71 13.94
C THR A 87 -0.64 -14.47 13.33
N ILE A 88 -0.79 -14.19 12.03
CA ILE A 88 -0.16 -13.03 11.39
C ILE A 88 -1.18 -11.87 11.35
N ILE A 89 -0.97 -10.88 12.19
CA ILE A 89 -1.90 -9.77 12.42
C ILE A 89 -1.13 -8.47 12.40
N ASP A 90 -1.62 -7.49 11.64
CA ASP A 90 -1.10 -6.13 11.64
C ASP A 90 -2.18 -5.13 12.07
N LYS A 91 -1.76 -3.96 12.56
CA LYS A 91 -2.63 -2.83 12.88
C LYS A 91 -2.22 -1.67 12.01
N HIS A 92 -3.21 -1.07 11.34
CA HIS A 92 -3.04 0.17 10.62
C HIS A 92 -3.90 1.27 11.24
N SER A 93 -3.46 2.52 11.14
CA SER A 93 -4.22 3.70 11.56
C SER A 93 -4.29 4.71 10.44
N SER A 94 -5.39 5.47 10.38
CA SER A 94 -5.51 6.63 9.50
C SER A 94 -4.57 7.79 9.87
N GLY A 95 -3.92 7.72 11.04
CA GLY A 95 -3.05 8.77 11.58
C GLY A 95 -3.75 9.65 12.62
N GLY A 96 -2.93 10.31 13.44
CA GLY A 96 -3.37 11.17 14.53
C GLY A 96 -2.18 11.81 15.25
N VAL A 97 -2.44 12.72 16.18
CA VAL A 97 -1.39 13.33 17.01
C VAL A 97 -1.06 12.40 18.18
N GLY A 98 0.12 11.80 18.17
CA GLY A 98 0.58 10.88 19.23
C GLY A 98 0.13 9.43 19.05
N ASP A 99 -0.56 9.10 17.95
CA ASP A 99 -1.06 7.75 17.66
C ASP A 99 0.06 6.79 17.24
N GLU A 100 1.15 7.31 16.69
CA GLU A 100 2.33 6.52 16.30
C GLU A 100 2.88 5.69 17.49
N LYS A 101 2.69 6.18 18.72
CA LYS A 101 3.13 5.51 19.95
C LYS A 101 2.32 4.26 20.28
N VAL A 102 1.08 4.17 19.82
CA VAL A 102 0.22 2.98 20.05
C VAL A 102 0.86 1.77 19.40
N SER A 103 1.35 1.92 18.17
CA SER A 103 1.96 0.85 17.39
C SER A 103 3.23 0.29 18.08
N LEU A 104 4.03 1.15 18.71
CA LEU A 104 5.21 0.74 19.49
C LEU A 104 4.89 -0.09 20.74
N ILE A 105 3.69 0.07 21.31
CA ILE A 105 3.25 -0.68 22.49
C ILE A 105 2.54 -1.97 22.05
N VAL A 106 1.66 -1.87 21.06
CA VAL A 106 0.84 -2.99 20.59
C VAL A 106 1.70 -4.08 19.97
N ALA A 107 2.70 -3.74 19.16
CA ALA A 107 3.56 -4.72 18.49
C ALA A 107 4.22 -5.73 19.46
N PRO A 108 4.98 -5.31 20.49
CA PRO A 108 5.54 -6.25 21.45
C PRO A 108 4.49 -6.90 22.36
N LEU A 109 3.39 -6.20 22.68
CA LEU A 109 2.33 -6.75 23.53
C LEU A 109 1.65 -7.96 22.88
N VAL A 110 1.25 -7.87 21.61
CA VAL A 110 0.63 -8.99 20.91
C VAL A 110 1.64 -10.09 20.59
N ALA A 111 2.91 -9.72 20.33
CA ALA A 111 3.98 -10.68 20.17
C ALA A 111 4.16 -11.56 21.40
N ALA A 112 4.08 -10.98 22.60
CA ALA A 112 4.11 -11.72 23.86
C ALA A 112 2.90 -12.67 24.04
N CYS A 113 1.78 -12.41 23.34
CA CYS A 113 0.62 -13.31 23.29
C CYS A 113 0.72 -14.40 22.20
N GLY A 114 1.87 -14.51 21.50
CA GLY A 114 2.09 -15.51 20.45
C GLY A 114 1.61 -15.09 19.05
N ILE A 115 1.20 -13.83 18.87
CA ILE A 115 0.83 -13.25 17.57
C ILE A 115 2.10 -12.78 16.84
N ARG A 116 2.10 -12.85 15.52
CA ARG A 116 3.15 -12.32 14.64
C ARG A 116 2.68 -11.02 14.02
N MET A 117 3.40 -9.92 14.27
CA MET A 117 3.04 -8.59 13.80
C MET A 117 4.10 -8.02 12.85
N PRO A 118 3.99 -8.29 11.54
CA PRO A 118 4.86 -7.73 10.52
C PRO A 118 4.36 -6.35 10.08
N MET A 119 4.65 -5.33 10.87
CA MET A 119 4.14 -3.99 10.62
C MET A 119 4.97 -3.25 9.58
N ILE A 120 4.32 -2.82 8.51
CA ILE A 120 4.89 -1.90 7.52
C ILE A 120 4.22 -0.55 7.73
N SER A 121 4.93 0.40 8.33
CA SER A 121 4.38 1.72 8.64
C SER A 121 4.93 2.83 7.75
N ALA A 122 4.18 3.92 7.66
CA ALA A 122 4.53 5.09 6.88
C ALA A 122 5.26 6.15 7.73
N ARG A 123 5.82 7.14 7.03
CA ARG A 123 6.24 8.40 7.65
C ARG A 123 5.03 9.30 7.91
N GLY A 124 5.23 10.36 8.69
CA GLY A 124 4.20 11.33 9.01
C GLY A 124 3.57 11.98 7.76
N LEU A 125 2.27 12.25 7.85
CA LEU A 125 1.50 12.88 6.79
C LEU A 125 0.94 14.22 7.28
N GLY A 126 1.26 15.30 6.56
CA GLY A 126 0.86 16.66 6.94
C GLY A 126 1.34 17.03 8.35
N HIS A 127 0.41 17.20 9.29
CA HIS A 127 0.70 17.57 10.68
C HIS A 127 0.76 16.37 11.64
N THR A 128 0.55 15.14 11.15
CA THR A 128 0.62 13.91 11.95
C THR A 128 2.03 13.34 11.94
N GLY A 129 2.48 12.78 13.07
CA GLY A 129 3.74 12.05 13.14
C GLY A 129 3.62 10.65 12.53
N GLY A 130 4.74 10.01 12.20
CA GLY A 130 4.79 8.64 11.70
C GLY A 130 5.63 7.73 12.60
N GLU A 131 5.27 6.44 12.68
CA GLU A 131 6.02 5.45 13.45
C GLU A 131 7.48 5.35 13.00
N ILE A 132 7.73 5.46 11.70
CA ILE A 132 9.08 5.37 11.13
C ILE A 132 9.95 6.52 11.61
N ASP A 133 9.42 7.75 11.65
CA ASP A 133 10.17 8.93 12.09
C ASP A 133 10.54 8.82 13.58
N LEU A 134 9.67 8.21 14.39
CA LEU A 134 9.93 7.98 15.80
C LEU A 134 10.98 6.87 16.02
N LEU A 135 10.94 5.80 15.23
CA LEU A 135 11.92 4.71 15.30
C LEU A 135 13.32 5.14 14.83
N GLU A 136 13.41 6.02 13.83
CA GLU A 136 14.70 6.60 13.37
C GLU A 136 15.37 7.49 14.42
N ALA A 137 14.63 7.99 15.41
CA ALA A 137 15.21 8.70 16.54
C ALA A 137 15.99 7.78 17.50
N ILE A 138 15.80 6.46 17.41
CA ILE A 138 16.54 5.46 18.18
C ILE A 138 17.88 5.19 17.48
N PRO A 139 19.04 5.50 18.09
CA PRO A 139 20.34 5.30 17.45
C PRO A 139 20.57 3.84 17.06
N GLY A 140 20.79 3.60 15.76
CA GLY A 140 21.10 2.28 15.22
C GLY A 140 19.88 1.43 14.84
N TYR A 141 18.65 1.96 14.92
CA TYR A 141 17.47 1.27 14.41
C TYR A 141 17.49 1.22 12.87
N ASP A 142 17.39 0.04 12.28
CA ASP A 142 17.28 -0.15 10.83
C ASP A 142 15.80 -0.21 10.43
N THR A 143 15.31 0.86 9.79
CA THR A 143 13.92 0.96 9.32
C THR A 143 13.70 0.33 7.95
N VAL A 144 14.76 -0.06 7.23
CA VAL A 144 14.67 -0.59 5.86
C VAL A 144 15.49 -1.87 5.69
N PRO A 145 15.27 -2.90 6.54
CA PRO A 145 15.96 -4.17 6.40
C PRO A 145 15.54 -4.87 5.11
N THR A 146 16.36 -5.80 4.64
CA THR A 146 15.95 -6.69 3.54
C THR A 146 14.69 -7.47 3.91
N THR A 147 13.85 -7.85 2.92
CA THR A 147 12.64 -8.65 3.17
C THR A 147 12.96 -9.95 3.92
N ALA A 148 14.09 -10.59 3.63
CA ALA A 148 14.51 -11.81 4.31
C ALA A 148 14.83 -11.55 5.79
N ALA A 149 15.56 -10.46 6.09
CA ALA A 149 15.85 -10.06 7.47
C ALA A 149 14.56 -9.71 8.22
N PHE A 150 13.66 -8.93 7.62
CA PHE A 150 12.34 -8.62 8.18
C PHE A 150 11.56 -9.89 8.53
N MET A 151 11.49 -10.85 7.60
CA MET A 151 10.74 -12.08 7.81
C MET A 151 11.34 -12.93 8.95
N ASN A 152 12.67 -12.99 9.05
CA ASN A 152 13.34 -13.70 10.13
C ASN A 152 13.13 -13.00 11.49
N ILE A 153 13.18 -11.66 11.54
CA ILE A 153 12.90 -10.92 12.80
C ILE A 153 11.48 -11.21 13.28
N VAL A 154 10.48 -11.16 12.39
CA VAL A 154 9.10 -11.46 12.76
C VAL A 154 8.94 -12.92 13.21
N LYS A 155 9.66 -13.86 12.60
CA LYS A 155 9.69 -15.28 13.00
C LYS A 155 10.39 -15.52 14.34
N ASP A 156 11.44 -14.79 14.67
CA ASP A 156 12.24 -15.06 15.86
C ASP A 156 11.75 -14.23 17.06
N ILE A 157 11.39 -12.98 16.83
CA ILE A 157 11.00 -12.00 17.87
C ILE A 157 9.49 -11.85 18.00
N GLY A 158 8.73 -12.08 16.93
CA GLY A 158 7.27 -11.96 16.91
C GLY A 158 6.76 -10.65 16.33
N CYS A 159 7.55 -9.58 16.28
CA CYS A 159 7.15 -8.33 15.65
C CYS A 159 8.33 -7.59 15.05
N ALA A 160 8.04 -6.76 14.03
CA ALA A 160 8.96 -5.77 13.50
C ALA A 160 8.15 -4.60 12.93
N ILE A 161 8.68 -3.39 13.03
CA ILE A 161 8.11 -2.18 12.42
C ILE A 161 9.14 -1.65 11.42
N ILE A 162 8.79 -1.67 10.14
CA ILE A 162 9.68 -1.24 9.05
C ILE A 162 8.98 -0.23 8.13
N ALA A 163 9.77 0.56 7.42
CA ALA A 163 9.28 1.41 6.35
C ALA A 163 8.94 0.55 5.10
N PRO A 164 8.10 1.06 4.16
CA PRO A 164 7.80 0.35 2.93
C PRO A 164 9.06 0.23 2.08
N THR A 165 9.35 -0.97 1.57
CA THR A 165 10.45 -1.20 0.63
C THR A 165 9.99 -1.01 -0.82
N PRO A 166 10.90 -0.69 -1.77
CA PRO A 166 10.53 -0.44 -3.16
C PRO A 166 9.84 -1.61 -3.87
N ASP A 167 9.99 -2.83 -3.37
CA ASP A 167 9.35 -4.03 -3.90
C ASP A 167 7.96 -4.28 -3.32
N LEU A 168 7.54 -3.61 -2.24
CA LEU A 168 6.21 -3.76 -1.63
C LEU A 168 5.25 -2.69 -2.15
N ALA A 169 4.21 -3.11 -2.89
CA ALA A 169 3.20 -2.24 -3.48
C ALA A 169 3.76 -0.97 -4.17
N PRO A 170 4.70 -1.09 -5.14
CA PRO A 170 5.37 0.05 -5.77
C PRO A 170 4.42 1.04 -6.46
N ALA A 171 3.22 0.60 -6.87
CA ALA A 171 2.22 1.49 -7.45
C ALA A 171 1.66 2.51 -6.44
N ASP A 172 1.70 2.21 -5.14
CA ASP A 172 1.15 3.11 -4.12
C ASP A 172 1.92 4.42 -4.06
N LYS A 173 3.25 4.39 -4.14
CA LYS A 173 4.09 5.60 -4.05
C LYS A 173 3.70 6.71 -5.06
N PRO A 174 3.65 6.47 -6.39
CA PRO A 174 3.26 7.51 -7.34
C PRO A 174 1.79 7.94 -7.19
N ILE A 175 0.88 7.03 -6.81
CA ILE A 175 -0.53 7.34 -6.57
C ILE A 175 -0.69 8.21 -5.33
N PHE A 176 -0.01 7.86 -4.24
CA PHE A 176 0.02 8.61 -2.99
C PHE A 176 0.55 10.02 -3.20
N TYR A 177 1.67 10.16 -3.92
CA TYR A 177 2.23 11.48 -4.27
C TYR A 177 1.21 12.35 -5.01
N ALA A 178 0.58 11.81 -6.06
CA ALA A 178 -0.44 12.54 -6.81
C ALA A 178 -1.64 12.93 -5.92
N ARG A 179 -2.08 12.04 -5.02
CA ARG A 179 -3.18 12.33 -4.08
C ARG A 179 -2.87 13.50 -3.15
N ASP A 180 -1.66 13.51 -2.60
CA ASP A 180 -1.17 14.52 -1.66
C ASP A 180 -1.11 15.92 -2.30
N VAL A 181 -0.59 16.02 -3.54
CA VAL A 181 -0.42 17.33 -4.21
C VAL A 181 -1.62 17.76 -5.07
N CYS A 182 -2.58 16.87 -5.33
CA CYS A 182 -3.79 17.18 -6.11
C CYS A 182 -5.07 17.27 -5.26
N ALA A 183 -4.97 17.34 -3.93
CA ALA A 183 -6.11 17.41 -3.01
C ALA A 183 -7.11 16.25 -3.21
N THR A 184 -6.59 15.03 -3.38
CA THR A 184 -7.37 13.80 -3.58
C THR A 184 -6.95 12.68 -2.61
N VAL A 185 -6.46 13.08 -1.42
CA VAL A 185 -6.20 12.16 -0.29
C VAL A 185 -7.51 11.50 0.15
#